data_AF-A0A3E0KT06-F1
#
_entry.id   AF-A0A3E0KT06-F1
#
_cell.length_a   1.000
_cell.length_b   1.000
_cell.length_c   1.000
_cell.angle_alpha   90.00
_cell.angle_beta   90.00
_cell.angle_gamma   90.00
#
_symmetry.space_group_name_H-M   'P 1'
#
loop_
_entity.id
_entity.type
_entity.pdbx_description
1 polymer ?
#
loop_
_entity_poly.entity_id
_entity_poly.type
_entity_poly.pdbx_seq_one_letter_code
_entity_poly.pdbx_strand_id
1 'polypeptide(L)' 'MNRQPSQSSRSPVTIRRAVDPAEKRAVCQRILRDLPEWFGIEQAVLDYIEDTAAMTFLVADLGGQVVGFAALKDHGG' A
#
# COMPACT_ATOMS: atom_id res chain seq x y z
N MET A 1 -43.68 -5.72 -4.63
CA MET A 1 -42.88 -5.13 -3.54
C MET A 1 -41.41 -5.48 -3.79
N ASN A 2 -40.73 -4.78 -4.71
CA ASN A 2 -39.36 -5.12 -5.10
C ASN A 2 -38.39 -4.35 -4.20
N ARG A 3 -37.87 -5.00 -3.15
CA ARG A 3 -36.74 -4.46 -2.39
C ARG A 3 -35.49 -4.58 -3.27
N GLN A 4 -35.05 -3.46 -3.85
CA GLN A 4 -33.70 -3.36 -4.41
C GLN A 4 -32.71 -3.58 -3.26
N PRO A 5 -31.66 -4.40 -3.44
CA PRO A 5 -30.62 -4.52 -2.43
C PRO A 5 -29.95 -3.14 -2.28
N SER A 6 -29.81 -2.68 -1.04
CA SER A 6 -29.05 -1.49 -0.69
C SER A 6 -27.62 -1.66 -1.22
N GLN A 7 -27.33 -0.99 -2.34
CA GLN A 7 -25.97 -0.83 -2.85
C GLN A 7 -25.20 -0.05 -1.78
N SER A 8 -24.56 -0.74 -0.85
CA SER A 8 -23.57 -0.14 0.03
C SER A 8 -22.57 0.58 -0.87
N SER A 9 -22.58 1.92 -0.88
CA SER A 9 -21.65 2.71 -1.68
C SER A 9 -20.25 2.47 -1.11
N ARG A 10 -19.58 1.43 -1.60
CA ARG A 10 -18.18 1.20 -1.29
C ARG A 10 -17.43 2.29 -2.04
N SER A 11 -16.70 3.13 -1.31
CA SER A 11 -15.82 4.13 -1.93
C SER A 11 -14.93 3.44 -2.97
N PRO A 12 -14.68 4.05 -4.14
CA PRO A 12 -13.78 3.46 -5.11
C PRO A 12 -12.36 3.41 -4.53
N VAL A 13 -11.61 2.37 -4.89
CA VAL A 13 -10.15 2.36 -4.67
C VAL A 13 -9.51 3.17 -5.79
N THR A 14 -8.68 4.13 -5.42
CA THR A 14 -7.88 4.91 -6.36
C THR A 14 -6.41 4.54 -6.21
N ILE A 15 -5.69 4.49 -7.33
CA ILE A 15 -4.26 4.19 -7.36
C ILE A 15 -3.51 5.47 -7.75
N ARG A 16 -2.52 5.84 -6.95
CA ARG A 16 -1.64 6.98 -7.25
C ARG A 16 -0.18 6.58 -7.12
N ARG A 17 0.69 7.26 -7.86
CA ARG A 17 2.14 7.09 -7.72
C ARG A 17 2.66 7.99 -6.60
N ALA A 18 3.36 7.41 -5.62
CA ALA A 18 4.11 8.16 -4.63
C ALA A 18 5.53 8.40 -5.15
N VAL A 19 5.98 9.66 -5.08
CA VAL A 19 7.33 10.05 -5.55
C VAL A 19 8.24 10.42 -4.39
N ASP A 20 7.70 10.93 -3.29
CA ASP A 20 8.45 11.31 -2.11
C ASP A 20 8.96 10.06 -1.36
N PRO A 21 10.29 9.87 -1.20
CA PRO A 21 10.84 8.76 -0.44
C PRO A 21 10.36 8.69 1.00
N ALA A 22 10.07 9.82 1.65
CA ALA A 22 9.57 9.82 3.03
C ALA A 22 8.14 9.25 3.10
N GLU A 23 7.27 9.67 2.18
CA GLU A 23 5.93 9.11 2.02
C GLU A 23 5.96 7.60 1.76
N LYS A 24 6.82 7.12 0.84
CA LYS A 24 6.94 5.69 0.52
C LYS A 24 7.28 4.86 1.76
N ARG A 25 8.30 5.30 2.52
CA ARG A 25 8.71 4.64 3.77
C ARG A 25 7.58 4.59 4.78
N ALA A 26 6.88 5.71 4.98
CA ALA A 26 5.78 5.80 5.94
C ALA A 26 4.61 4.87 5.58
N VAL A 27 4.21 4.82 4.29
CA VAL A 27 3.16 3.92 3.82
C VAL A 27 3.57 2.46 3.95
N CYS A 28 4.79 2.13 3.52
CA CYS A 28 5.34 0.79 3.62
C CYS A 28 5.37 0.30 5.06
N GLN A 29 5.98 1.09 5.97
CA GLN A 29 6.08 0.74 7.38
C GLN A 29 4.72 0.50 8.02
N ARG A 30 3.75 1.38 7.77
CA ARG A 30 2.41 1.25 8.35
C ARG A 30 1.73 -0.03 7.89
N ILE A 31 1.70 -0.28 6.58
CA ILE A 31 1.02 -1.46 6.01
C ILE A 31 1.69 -2.77 6.43
N LEU A 32 3.03 -2.83 6.47
CA LEU A 32 3.74 -4.03 6.90
C LEU A 32 3.53 -4.34 8.39
N ARG A 33 3.48 -3.30 9.24
CA ARG A 33 3.21 -3.47 10.68
C ARG A 33 1.76 -3.85 10.97
N ASP A 34 0.83 -3.53 10.08
CA ASP A 34 -0.55 -4.03 10.13
C ASP A 34 -0.65 -5.52 9.71
N LEU A 35 0.42 -6.12 9.17
CA LEU A 35 0.51 -7.51 8.72
C LEU A 35 1.66 -8.30 9.42
N PRO A 36 1.70 -8.36 10.76
CA PRO A 36 2.84 -8.91 11.49
C PRO A 36 3.08 -10.41 11.23
N GLU A 37 2.02 -11.18 10.96
CA GLU A 37 2.11 -12.63 10.72
C GLU A 37 2.75 -12.97 9.36
N TRP A 38 2.76 -12.05 8.40
CA TRP A 38 3.24 -12.31 7.05
C TRP A 38 4.75 -12.05 6.89
N PHE A 39 5.29 -11.08 7.61
CA PHE A 39 6.68 -10.65 7.45
C PHE A 39 7.64 -11.26 8.47
N GLY A 40 7.12 -11.79 9.59
CA GLY A 40 7.78 -12.76 10.48
C GLY A 40 9.00 -12.28 11.27
N ILE A 41 9.79 -11.33 10.76
CA ILE A 41 10.96 -10.73 11.40
C ILE A 41 11.02 -9.22 11.14
N GLU A 42 11.31 -8.45 12.20
CA GLU A 42 11.42 -6.98 12.15
C GLU A 42 12.49 -6.52 11.14
N GLN A 43 13.58 -7.27 11.00
CA GLN A 43 14.66 -6.92 10.08
C GLN A 43 14.18 -6.89 8.61
N ALA A 44 13.37 -7.86 8.19
CA ALA A 44 12.83 -7.88 6.84
C ALA A 44 11.92 -6.68 6.57
N VAL A 45 11.18 -6.22 7.58
CA VAL A 45 10.35 -5.01 7.48
C VAL A 45 11.24 -3.77 7.28
N LEU A 46 12.31 -3.63 8.07
CA LEU A 46 13.24 -2.49 7.95
C LEU A 46 13.96 -2.48 6.60
N ASP A 47 14.47 -3.62 6.15
CA ASP A 47 15.15 -3.75 4.87
C ASP A 47 14.20 -3.37 3.72
N TYR A 48 12.96 -3.84 3.77
CA TYR A 48 11.95 -3.53 2.76
C TYR A 48 11.54 -2.05 2.77
N ILE A 49 11.43 -1.42 3.94
CA ILE A 49 11.16 0.03 4.05
C ILE A 49 12.25 0.85 3.33
N GLU A 50 13.52 0.49 3.52
CA GLU A 50 14.62 1.21 2.88
C GLU A 50 14.71 0.95 1.37
N ASP A 51 14.59 -0.32 0.95
CA ASP A 51 14.65 -0.70 -0.46
C ASP A 51 13.53 -0.05 -1.29
N THR A 52 12.31 0.01 -0.73
CA THR A 52 11.13 0.56 -1.43
C THR A 52 11.23 2.05 -1.73
N ALA A 53 12.08 2.79 -1.01
CA ALA A 53 12.29 4.23 -1.25
C ALA A 53 12.76 4.52 -2.68
N ALA A 54 13.62 3.64 -3.23
CA ALA A 54 14.17 3.74 -4.58
C ALA A 54 13.27 3.13 -5.68
N MET A 55 12.27 2.33 -5.30
CA MET A 55 11.41 1.61 -6.25
C MET A 55 10.28 2.50 -6.79
N THR A 56 9.71 2.09 -7.93
CA THR A 56 8.42 2.65 -8.36
C THR A 56 7.37 2.24 -7.34
N PHE A 57 6.66 3.21 -6.78
CA PHE A 57 5.78 2.97 -5.64
C PHE A 57 4.37 3.48 -5.94
N LEU A 58 3.40 2.57 -5.87
CA LEU A 58 1.99 2.84 -6.06
C LEU A 58 1.27 2.71 -4.72
N VAL A 59 0.36 3.64 -4.44
CA VAL A 59 -0.45 3.67 -3.22
C VAL A 59 -1.90 3.44 -3.60
N ALA A 60 -2.56 2.52 -2.88
CA ALA A 60 -4.00 2.29 -2.97
C ALA A 60 -4.71 3.09 -1.88
N ASP A 61 -5.64 3.96 -2.29
CA ASP A 61 -6.43 4.80 -1.41
C ASP A 61 -7.91 4.46 -1.53
N LEU A 62 -8.58 4.27 -0.39
CA LEU A 62 -10.00 4.03 -0.26
C LEU A 62 -10.64 5.18 0.52
N GLY A 63 -11.15 6.18 -0.18
CA GLY A 63 -11.86 7.30 0.44
C GLY A 63 -11.00 8.18 1.35
N GLY A 64 -9.74 8.42 0.98
CA GLY A 64 -8.76 9.20 1.73
C GLY A 64 -7.93 8.38 2.72
N GLN A 65 -8.21 7.08 2.83
CA GLN A 65 -7.42 6.17 3.65
C GLN A 65 -6.52 5.32 2.75
N VAL A 66 -5.21 5.37 2.99
CA VAL A 66 -4.30 4.41 2.38
C VAL A 66 -4.62 3.01 2.88
N VAL A 67 -4.80 2.05 1.99
CA VAL A 67 -5.16 0.65 2.32
C VAL A 67 -4.14 -0.36 1.80
N GLY A 68 -3.14 0.08 1.04
CA GLY A 68 -2.10 -0.80 0.54
C GLY A 68 -1.13 -0.07 -0.38
N PHE A 69 -0.13 -0.80 -0.85
CA PHE A 69 0.84 -0.30 -1.81
C PHE A 69 1.37 -1.44 -2.70
N ALA A 70 2.01 -1.05 -3.81
CA ALA A 70 2.81 -1.94 -4.63
C ALA A 70 4.16 -1.27 -4.92
N ALA A 71 5.26 -1.97 -4.63
CA ALA A 71 6.61 -1.55 -4.97
C ALA A 71 7.14 -2.41 -6.12
N LEU A 72 7.60 -1.76 -7.19
CA LEU A 72 8.10 -2.42 -8.38
C LEU A 72 9.60 -2.19 -8.51
N LYS A 73 10.34 -3.29 -8.56
CA LYS A 73 11.76 -3.32 -8.91
C LYS A 73 11.88 -3.57 -10.41
N ASP A 74 12.55 -2.67 -11.11
CA ASP A 74 12.83 -2.85 -12.53
C ASP A 74 13.95 -3.89 -12.68
N HIS A 75 13.74 -4.86 -13.56
CA HIS A 75 14.70 -5.93 -13.88
C HIS A 75 15.06 -5.91 -15.38
N GLY A 76 14.90 -4.77 -16.05
CA GLY A 76 15.37 -4.54 -17.41
C GLY A 76 16.84 -4.15 -17.47
N GLY A 77 17.73 -5.13 -17.48
CA GLY A 77 19.17 -4.98 -17.70
C GLY A 77 19.78 -6.23 -18.29
#